data_AF-A0A094QBQ9-F1
#
_entry.id   AF-A0A094QBQ9-F1
#
_cell.length_a   1.000
_cell.length_b   1.000
_cell.length_c   1.000
_cell.angle_alpha   90.00
_cell.angle_beta   90.00
_cell.angle_gamma   90.00
#
_symmetry.space_group_name_H-M   'P 1'
#
loop_
_entity.id
_entity.type
_entity.pdbx_description
1 polymer ?
#
loop_
_entity_poly.entity_id
_entity_poly.type
_entity_poly.pdbx_seq_one_letter_code
_entity_poly.pdbx_strand_id
1 'polypeptide(L)'
;MGLPSHQVYSYTITKGTAAAVAAGSAVENPLPSDLKVKVGDTLEVTNNDVATHTYTFLVLRPGETGRYTFKRTGIFEATCTVKGHETVIITVT
;
A
#
# COMPACT_ATOMS: atom_id res chain seq x y z
N MET A 1 -3.77 -23.02 -12.44
CA MET A 1 -4.32 -22.15 -11.39
C MET A 1 -3.57 -22.47 -10.11
N GLY A 2 -2.80 -21.54 -9.57
CA GLY A 2 -2.15 -21.72 -8.27
C GLY A 2 -3.19 -21.76 -7.16
N LEU A 3 -2.96 -22.55 -6.11
CA LEU A 3 -3.81 -22.54 -4.92
C LEU A 3 -3.85 -21.14 -4.31
N PRO A 4 -4.99 -20.72 -3.73
CA PRO A 4 -5.06 -19.45 -3.03
C PRO A 4 -4.03 -19.43 -1.89
N SER A 5 -3.24 -18.37 -1.83
CA SER A 5 -2.32 -18.10 -0.73
C SER A 5 -3.06 -17.24 0.29
N HIS A 6 -2.78 -17.42 1.58
CA HIS A 6 -3.41 -16.63 2.65
C HIS A 6 -2.33 -15.79 3.34
N GLN A 7 -1.31 -15.40 2.58
CA GLN A 7 -0.19 -14.62 3.11
C GLN A 7 -0.66 -13.20 3.40
N VAL A 8 -0.22 -12.68 4.54
CA VAL A 8 -0.42 -11.28 4.90
C VAL A 8 0.86 -10.51 4.62
N TYR A 9 0.73 -9.43 3.85
CA TYR A 9 1.79 -8.46 3.56
C TYR A 9 1.50 -7.21 4.37
N SER A 10 2.23 -6.99 5.46
CA SER A 10 2.01 -5.87 6.38
C SER A 10 3.03 -4.76 6.15
N TYR A 11 2.54 -3.54 5.97
CA TYR A 11 3.34 -2.33 5.77
C TYR A 11 2.90 -1.23 6.74
N THR A 12 3.81 -0.31 7.05
CA THR A 12 3.54 0.81 7.97
C THR A 12 4.03 2.11 7.36
N ILE A 13 3.14 3.09 7.27
CA ILE A 13 3.51 4.48 6.99
C ILE A 13 3.95 5.11 8.32
N THR A 14 5.17 5.60 8.37
CA THR A 14 5.75 6.15 9.59
C THR A 14 5.29 7.58 9.86
N LYS A 15 5.40 8.01 11.12
CA LYS A 15 5.03 9.37 11.49
C LYS A 15 5.96 10.38 10.82
N GLY A 16 5.37 11.43 10.25
CA GLY A 16 6.13 12.50 9.60
C GLY A 16 6.44 12.24 8.13
N THR A 17 5.95 11.12 7.56
CA THR A 17 6.04 10.84 6.13
C THR A 17 5.48 11.99 5.30
N ALA A 18 4.25 12.45 5.57
CA ALA A 18 3.64 13.56 4.84
C ALA A 18 4.43 14.88 4.97
N ALA A 19 5.00 15.15 6.16
CA ALA A 19 5.84 16.32 6.38
C ALA A 19 7.15 16.23 5.58
N ALA A 20 7.77 15.05 5.54
CA ALA A 20 8.97 14.80 4.75
C ALA A 20 8.70 14.95 3.25
N VAL A 21 7.58 14.41 2.76
CA VAL A 21 7.14 14.58 1.36
C VAL A 21 6.92 16.05 1.03
N ALA A 22 6.19 16.78 1.88
CA ALA A 22 5.93 18.20 1.70
C ALA A 22 7.23 19.05 1.73
N ALA A 23 8.23 18.62 2.49
CA ALA A 23 9.55 19.24 2.53
C ALA A 23 10.45 18.85 1.33
N GLY A 24 9.96 18.03 0.39
CA GLY A 24 10.73 17.55 -0.75
C GLY A 24 11.79 16.51 -0.40
N SER A 25 11.73 15.92 0.80
CA SER A 25 12.63 14.85 1.21
C SER A 25 12.27 13.54 0.51
N ALA A 26 13.29 12.77 0.13
CA ALA A 26 13.09 11.42 -0.36
C ALA A 26 12.60 10.55 0.81
N VAL A 27 11.33 10.16 0.78
CA VAL A 27 10.73 9.25 1.76
C VAL A 27 10.60 7.89 1.10
N GLU A 28 11.04 6.85 1.80
CA GLU A 28 10.87 5.47 1.32
C GLU A 28 9.37 5.14 1.32
N ASN A 29 8.86 4.69 0.17
CA ASN A 29 7.48 4.21 0.09
C ASN A 29 7.43 2.86 0.83
N PRO A 30 6.61 2.72 1.87
CA PRO A 30 6.52 1.45 2.58
C PRO A 30 5.99 0.34 1.67
N LEU A 31 5.20 0.65 0.64
CA LEU A 31 4.84 -0.32 -0.39
C LEU A 31 5.89 -0.34 -1.52
N PRO A 32 6.37 -1.53 -1.93
CA PRO A 32 7.28 -1.65 -3.05
C PRO A 32 6.58 -1.26 -4.36
N SER A 33 7.34 -0.71 -5.31
CA SER A 33 6.83 -0.29 -6.63
C SER A 33 6.28 -1.45 -7.47
N ASP A 34 6.81 -2.67 -7.27
CA ASP A 34 6.31 -3.92 -7.85
C ASP A 34 6.04 -4.91 -6.70
N LEU A 35 4.77 -5.26 -6.51
CA LEU A 35 4.35 -6.23 -5.50
C LEU A 35 3.71 -7.43 -6.20
N LYS A 36 4.28 -8.62 -6.01
CA LYS A 36 3.74 -9.88 -6.51
C LYS A 36 3.03 -10.62 -5.40
N VAL A 37 1.72 -10.82 -5.57
CA VAL A 37 0.85 -11.56 -4.64
C VAL A 37 0.05 -12.61 -5.40
N LYS A 38 -0.69 -13.43 -4.68
CA LYS A 38 -1.61 -14.42 -5.23
C LYS A 38 -3.03 -14.13 -4.79
N VAL A 39 -3.99 -14.74 -5.49
CA VAL A 39 -5.37 -14.74 -5.02
C VAL A 39 -5.45 -15.32 -3.60
N GLY A 40 -6.17 -14.64 -2.72
CA GLY A 40 -6.32 -14.95 -1.30
C GLY A 40 -5.37 -14.17 -0.39
N ASP A 41 -4.28 -13.61 -0.93
CA ASP A 41 -3.35 -12.83 -0.13
C ASP A 41 -4.00 -11.54 0.35
N THR A 42 -3.52 -11.04 1.49
CA THR A 42 -4.03 -9.82 2.10
C THR A 42 -2.93 -8.80 2.26
N LEU A 43 -3.17 -7.60 1.76
CA LEU A 43 -2.36 -6.43 2.00
C LEU A 43 -2.90 -5.71 3.24
N GLU A 44 -2.05 -5.48 4.22
CA GLU A 44 -2.34 -4.72 5.43
C GLU A 44 -1.43 -3.50 5.50
N VAL A 45 -2.01 -2.32 5.68
CA VAL A 45 -1.25 -1.07 5.76
C VAL A 45 -1.71 -0.28 6.97
N THR A 46 -0.77 0.06 7.85
CA THR A 46 -1.03 0.90 9.02
C THR A 46 -0.51 2.30 8.78
N ASN A 47 -1.37 3.30 8.99
CA ASN A 47 -0.99 4.70 8.91
C ASN A 47 -0.67 5.27 10.30
N ASN A 48 0.62 5.37 10.65
CA ASN A 48 1.06 6.03 11.88
C ASN A 48 1.39 7.53 11.67
N ASP A 49 1.07 8.06 10.49
CA ASP A 49 1.23 9.47 10.19
C ASP A 49 0.06 10.32 10.70
N VAL A 50 0.24 11.63 10.67
CA VAL A 50 -0.79 12.62 11.06
C VAL A 50 -1.68 13.04 9.88
N ALA A 51 -1.33 12.62 8.65
CA ALA A 51 -2.08 12.89 7.44
C ALA A 51 -2.81 11.62 6.95
N THR A 52 -3.92 11.83 6.24
CA THR A 52 -4.59 10.75 5.51
C THR A 52 -3.76 10.34 4.31
N HIS A 53 -3.58 9.04 4.12
CA HIS A 53 -2.89 8.47 2.98
C HIS A 53 -3.82 7.58 2.16
N THR A 54 -3.72 7.69 0.84
CA THR A 54 -4.56 6.92 -0.09
C THR A 54 -3.68 6.07 -0.97
N TYR A 55 -4.06 4.80 -1.05
CA TYR A 55 -3.72 3.84 -2.09
C TYR A 55 -5.01 3.52 -2.85
N THR A 56 -4.97 3.25 -4.16
CA THR A 56 -6.19 3.06 -5.00
C THR A 56 -7.32 2.25 -4.34
N PHE A 57 -7.00 1.22 -3.55
CA PHE A 57 -7.97 0.35 -2.88
C PHE A 57 -8.01 0.51 -1.34
N LEU A 58 -7.24 1.43 -0.74
CA LEU A 58 -7.24 1.76 0.70
C LEU A 58 -7.15 3.26 0.93
N VAL A 59 -8.10 3.82 1.69
CA VAL A 59 -7.99 5.17 2.27
C VAL A 59 -7.72 4.99 3.76
N LEU A 60 -6.60 5.52 4.25
CA LEU A 60 -6.12 5.31 5.61
C LEU A 60 -6.07 6.64 6.36
N ARG A 61 -6.94 6.82 7.36
CA ARG A 61 -6.86 7.97 8.27
C ARG A 61 -5.67 7.81 9.24
N PRO A 62 -5.24 8.90 9.90
CA PRO A 62 -4.24 8.82 10.97
C PRO A 62 -4.60 7.77 12.04
N GLY A 63 -3.66 6.86 12.31
CA GLY A 63 -3.82 5.75 13.26
C GLY A 63 -4.60 4.54 12.73
N GLU A 64 -5.06 4.56 11.48
CA GLU A 64 -5.88 3.49 10.90
C GLU A 64 -5.04 2.37 10.27
N THR A 65 -5.49 1.13 10.45
CA THR A 65 -4.97 -0.03 9.72
C THR A 65 -6.02 -0.49 8.71
N GLY A 66 -5.70 -0.35 7.42
CA GLY A 66 -6.54 -0.85 6.32
C GLY A 66 -6.07 -2.22 5.85
N ARG A 67 -7.03 -3.05 5.43
CA ARG A 67 -6.79 -4.40 4.92
C ARG A 67 -7.50 -4.61 3.59
N TYR A 68 -6.81 -5.21 2.63
CA TYR A 68 -7.37 -5.56 1.34
C TYR A 68 -6.96 -6.98 0.94
N THR A 69 -7.94 -7.87 0.80
CA THR A 69 -7.72 -9.25 0.34
C THR A 69 -7.95 -9.35 -1.15
N PHE A 70 -6.95 -9.84 -1.89
CA PHE A 70 -7.03 -9.99 -3.35
C PHE A 70 -7.89 -11.19 -3.72
N LYS A 71 -9.09 -10.94 -4.27
CA LYS A 71 -10.04 -12.01 -4.62
C LYS A 71 -9.99 -12.45 -6.09
N ARG A 72 -9.22 -11.75 -6.93
CA ARG A 72 -9.14 -12.00 -8.38
C ARG A 72 -7.71 -11.75 -8.86
N THR A 73 -7.29 -12.53 -9.84
CA THR A 73 -6.03 -12.30 -10.55
C THR A 73 -6.12 -11.02 -11.40
N GLY A 74 -4.98 -10.39 -11.64
CA GLY A 74 -4.91 -9.16 -12.42
C GLY A 74 -3.76 -8.25 -12.00
N ILE A 75 -3.56 -7.19 -12.78
CA ILE A 75 -2.63 -6.10 -12.45
C ILE A 75 -3.47 -4.97 -11.84
N PHE A 76 -3.14 -4.57 -10.62
CA PHE A 76 -3.75 -3.46 -9.92
C PHE A 76 -2.75 -2.31 -9.87
N GLU A 77 -3.08 -1.20 -10.51
CA GLU A 77 -2.30 0.03 -10.43
C GLU A 77 -2.80 0.87 -9.24
N ALA A 78 -1.94 1.03 -8.24
CA ALA A 78 -2.20 1.82 -7.06
C ALA A 78 -1.50 3.18 -7.12
N THR A 79 -2.25 4.27 -7.22
CA THR A 79 -1.68 5.61 -7.04
C THR A 79 -1.46 5.85 -5.56
N CYS A 80 -0.24 6.22 -5.17
CA CYS A 80 0.12 6.49 -3.79
C CYS A 80 0.32 7.99 -3.53
N THR A 81 -0.35 8.52 -2.51
CA THR A 81 -0.17 9.92 -2.08
C THR A 81 1.14 10.16 -1.34
N VAL A 82 1.78 9.10 -0.81
CA VAL A 82 3.02 9.16 -0.02
C VAL A 82 4.23 9.61 -0.84
N LYS A 83 4.19 9.60 -2.17
CA LYS A 83 5.33 10.08 -2.97
C LYS A 83 4.92 11.00 -4.12
N GLY A 84 3.81 11.72 -3.94
CA GLY A 84 3.34 12.68 -4.93
C GLY A 84 2.90 12.03 -6.25
N HIS A 85 2.07 11.00 -6.19
CA HIS A 85 1.49 10.27 -7.34
C HIS A 85 2.41 9.24 -8.02
N GLU A 86 3.29 8.57 -7.28
CA GLU A 86 3.91 7.36 -7.85
C GLU A 86 2.91 6.21 -7.96
N THR A 87 3.00 5.49 -9.07
CA THR A 87 2.23 4.28 -9.37
C THR A 87 2.93 3.07 -8.75
N VAL A 88 2.21 2.35 -7.89
CA VAL A 88 2.56 1.02 -7.41
C VAL A 88 1.85 0.00 -8.30
N ILE A 89 2.59 -0.98 -8.82
CA ILE A 89 2.04 -2.07 -9.63
C ILE A 89 1.93 -3.31 -8.75
N ILE A 90 0.70 -3.82 -8.58
CA ILE A 90 0.46 -5.06 -7.85
C ILE A 90 0.01 -6.13 -8.84
N THR A 91 0.82 -7.17 -8.99
CA THR A 91 0.52 -8.31 -9.86
C THR A 91 -0.03 -9.46 -9.02
N VAL A 92 -1.27 -9.85 -9.28
CA VAL A 92 -1.96 -10.96 -8.60
C VAL A 92 -2.02 -12.16 -9.53
N THR A 93 -1.39 -13.27 -9.13
CA THR A 93 -1.28 -14.53 -9.89
C THR A 93 -2.08 -15.69 -9.31
#